data_AF-A0A967VQU1-F1
#
_entry.id   AF-A0A967VQU1-F1
#
_cell.length_a   1.000
_cell.length_b   1.000
_cell.length_c   1.000
_cell.angle_alpha   90.00
_cell.angle_beta   90.00
_cell.angle_gamma   90.00
#
_symmetry.space_group_name_H-M   'P 1'
#
loop_
_entity.id
_entity.type
_entity.pdbx_description
1 polymer ?
#
loop_
_entity_poly.entity_id
_entity_poly.type
_entity_poly.pdbx_seq_one_letter_code
_entity_poly.pdbx_strand_id
1 'polypeptide(L)' 'EEAGIRAALEETDGVRTRAAELLGMSRTTLWRKMKEYGLQPDQ' A
#
# COMPACT_ATOMS: atom_id res chain seq x y z
N GLU A 1 -6.82 -9.10 -2.64
CA GLU A 1 -6.04 -8.22 -1.73
C GLU A 1 -5.44 -7.00 -2.44
N GLU A 2 -5.01 -7.11 -3.71
CA GLU A 2 -4.53 -5.94 -4.49
C GLU A 2 -5.52 -4.77 -4.52
N ALA A 3 -6.81 -5.05 -4.68
CA ALA A 3 -7.86 -4.02 -4.70
C ALA A 3 -7.93 -3.19 -3.41
N GLY A 4 -7.66 -3.80 -2.24
CA GLY A 4 -7.64 -3.07 -0.97
C GLY A 4 -6.42 -2.15 -0.86
N ILE A 5 -5.27 -2.61 -1.34
CA ILE A 5 -4.04 -1.79 -1.40
C ILE A 5 -4.21 -0.64 -2.36
N ARG A 6 -4.78 -0.87 -3.54
CA ARG A 6 -5.01 0.17 -4.53
C ARG A 6 -6.01 1.21 -4.02
N ALA A 7 -7.13 0.78 -3.46
CA ALA A 7 -8.13 1.68 -2.87
C ALA A 7 -7.55 2.51 -1.71
N ALA A 8 -6.81 1.87 -0.80
CA ALA A 8 -6.17 2.59 0.29
C ALA A 8 -5.07 3.53 -0.20
N LEU A 9 -4.32 3.18 -1.25
CA LEU A 9 -3.35 4.08 -1.86
C LEU A 9 -4.03 5.25 -2.57
N GLU A 10 -5.11 5.02 -3.32
CA GLU A 10 -5.89 6.10 -3.95
C GLU A 10 -6.51 7.03 -2.91
N GLU A 11 -7.07 6.50 -1.83
CA GLU A 11 -7.67 7.29 -0.74
C GLU A 11 -6.62 8.04 0.10
N THR A 12 -5.38 7.57 0.09
CA THR A 12 -4.27 8.18 0.84
C THR A 12 -3.30 8.93 -0.05
N ASP A 13 -3.64 9.17 -1.32
CA ASP A 13 -2.84 9.92 -2.29
C ASP A 13 -1.43 9.30 -2.50
N GLY A 14 -1.34 7.97 -2.44
CA GLY A 14 -0.09 7.22 -2.56
C GLY A 14 0.73 7.15 -1.27
N VAL A 15 0.22 7.64 -0.14
CA VAL A 15 0.92 7.59 1.14
C VAL A 15 0.88 6.18 1.73
N ARG A 16 1.94 5.41 1.46
CA ARG A 16 2.13 4.02 1.93
C ARG A 16 1.87 3.82 3.43
N THR A 17 2.29 4.77 4.25
CA THR A 17 2.12 4.72 5.71
C THR A 17 0.65 4.80 6.10
N ARG A 18 -0.09 5.73 5.50
CA ARG A 18 -1.53 5.85 5.71
C ARG A 18 -2.27 4.67 5.11
N ALA A 19 -1.92 4.22 3.90
CA ALA A 19 -2.55 3.05 3.30
C ALA A 19 -2.38 1.80 4.19
N ALA A 20 -1.20 1.62 4.80
CA ALA A 20 -0.94 0.55 5.76
C ALA A 20 -1.82 0.68 7.02
N GLU A 21 -1.92 1.89 7.59
CA GLU A 21 -2.78 2.15 8.75
C GLU A 21 -4.27 1.95 8.44
N LEU A 22 -4.71 2.41 7.27
CA LEU A 22 -6.10 2.33 6.80
C LEU A 22 -6.51 0.88 6.53
N LEU A 23 -5.58 0.06 6.06
CA LEU A 23 -5.75 -1.39 5.89
C LEU A 23 -5.53 -2.19 7.17
N GLY A 24 -5.08 -1.56 8.27
CA GLY A 24 -4.69 -2.24 9.49
C GLY A 24 -3.54 -3.23 9.30
N MET A 25 -2.73 -3.04 8.25
CA MET A 25 -1.61 -3.92 7.91
C MET A 25 -0.29 -3.28 8.30
N SER A 26 0.65 -4.10 8.77
CA SER A 26 2.03 -3.65 8.98
C SER A 26 2.64 -3.12 7.69
N ARG A 27 3.40 -2.02 7.78
CA ARG A 27 4.18 -1.44 6.66
C ARG A 27 4.97 -2.48 5.87
N THR A 28 5.55 -3.48 6.56
CA THR A 28 6.33 -4.56 5.94
C THR A 28 5.46 -5.48 5.06
N THR A 29 4.24 -5.78 5.49
CA THR A 29 3.26 -6.55 4.70
C THR A 29 2.81 -5.78 3.47
N LEU A 30 2.49 -4.49 3.65
CA LEU A 30 2.13 -3.61 2.54
C LEU A 30 3.29 -3.52 1.53
N TRP A 31 4.53 -3.37 2.01
CA TRP A 31 5.71 -3.29 1.16
C TRP A 31 5.97 -4.57 0.37
N ARG A 32 5.79 -5.74 1.00
CA ARG A 32 5.94 -7.04 0.32
C ARG A 32 4.89 -7.20 -0.78
N LYS A 33 3.63 -6.88 -0.50
CA LYS A 33 2.54 -6.91 -1.48
C LYS A 33 2.76 -5.88 -2.59
N MET A 34 3.11 -4.64 -2.27
CA MET A 34 3.45 -3.62 -3.26
C MET A 34 4.59 -4.06 -4.18
N LYS A 35 5.63 -4.69 -3.64
CA LYS A 35 6.73 -5.24 -4.44
C LYS A 35 6.27 -6.39 -5.34
N GLU A 36 5.40 -7.26 -4.84
CA GLU A 36 4.78 -8.35 -5.60
C GLU A 36 3.88 -7.84 -6.74
N TYR A 37 3.17 -6.73 -6.50
CA TYR A 37 2.29 -6.06 -7.47
C TYR A 37 3.01 -5.02 -8.35
N GLY A 38 4.31 -4.82 -8.20
CA GLY A 38 5.07 -3.81 -8.96
C GLY A 38 4.75 -2.35 -8.60
N LEU A 39 4.05 -2.11 -7.49
CA LEU A 39 3.75 -0.79 -6.91
C LEU A 39 4.99 -0.25 -6.18
N GLN A 40 6.06 0.00 -6.94
CA GLN A 40 7.23 0.73 -6.43
C GLN A 40 7.00 2.22 -6.68
N PRO A 41 6.79 3.06 -5.65
CA PRO A 41 7.19 4.43 -5.77
C PRO A 41 8.71 4.40 -5.84
N ASP A 42 9.21 4.77 -7.00
CA ASP A 42 10.58 5.20 -7.18
C ASP A 42 10.71 6.55 -6.47
N GLN A 43 10.71 6.59 -5.13
CA GLN A 43 11.12 7.69 -4.23
C GLN A 43 11.06 7.21 -2.77
#